data_AF-A0A2V7DWD4-F1
#
_entry.id   AF-A0A2V7DWD4-F1
#
_cell.length_a   1.000
_cell.length_b   1.000
_cell.length_c   1.000
_cell.angle_alpha   90.00
_cell.angle_beta   90.00
_cell.angle_gamma   90.00
#
_symmetry.space_group_name_H-M   'P 1'
#
loop_
_entity.id
_entity.type
_entity.pdbx_description
1 polymer ?
#
loop_
_entity_poly.entity_id
_entity_poly.type
_entity_poly.pdbx_seq_one_letter_code
_entity_poly.pdbx_strand_id
1 'polypeptide(L)' 'MAETATAEAEVRAIRRALHTARGKKSEAARLLKVDYKTLHLKMKRYRIYTKNFLM' A
#
# COMPACT_ATOMS: atom_id res chain seq x y z
N MET A 1 -14.23 8.60 -16.16
CA MET A 1 -13.11 9.44 -15.69
C MET A 1 -12.95 9.50 -14.15
N ALA A 2 -13.66 8.68 -13.35
CA ALA A 2 -13.57 8.73 -11.88
C ALA A 2 -12.78 7.57 -11.25
N GLU A 3 -12.63 6.45 -11.97
CA GLU A 3 -12.01 5.23 -11.43
C GLU A 3 -10.49 5.33 -11.36
N THR A 4 -9.87 6.04 -12.31
CA THR A 4 -8.42 6.28 -12.34
C THR A 4 -7.96 7.19 -11.20
N ALA A 5 -8.68 8.28 -10.93
CA ALA A 5 -8.36 9.19 -9.83
C ALA A 5 -8.39 8.48 -8.46
N THR A 6 -9.37 7.60 -8.26
CA THR A 6 -9.49 6.78 -7.05
C THR A 6 -8.36 5.75 -6.96
N ALA A 7 -8.07 5.03 -8.04
CA ALA A 7 -7.00 4.04 -8.08
C ALA A 7 -5.62 4.65 -7.80
N GLU A 8 -5.34 5.84 -8.35
CA GLU A 8 -4.10 6.55 -8.08
C GLU A 8 -4.02 7.07 -6.63
N ALA A 9 -5.14 7.56 -6.08
CA ALA A 9 -5.21 7.95 -4.68
C ALA A 9 -4.94 6.76 -3.75
N GLU A 10 -5.49 5.59 -4.06
CA GLU A 10 -5.21 4.36 -3.33
C GLU A 10 -3.75 3.94 -3.40
N VAL A 11 -3.15 3.94 -4.60
CA VAL A 11 -1.74 3.60 -4.78
C VAL A 11 -0.84 4.57 -4.01
N ARG A 12 -1.13 5.88 -4.06
CA ARG A 12 -0.39 6.89 -3.29
C ARG A 12 -0.53 6.67 -1.78
N ALA A 13 -1.74 6.37 -1.29
CA ALA A 13 -1.98 6.06 0.11
C ALA A 13 -1.20 4.81 0.56
N ILE A 14 -1.21 3.74 -0.25
CA ILE A 14 -0.45 2.51 0.00
C ILE A 14 1.06 2.80 0.02
N ARG A 15 1.60 3.53 -0.96
CA ARG A 15 3.03 3.88 -0.99
C ARG A 15 3.45 4.72 0.20
N ARG A 16 2.65 5.73 0.60
CA ARG A 16 2.92 6.55 1.80
C ARG A 16 2.89 5.73 3.08
N ALA A 17 1.91 4.86 3.24
CA ALA A 17 1.82 3.96 4.39
C ALA A 17 3.03 3.02 4.45
N LEU A 18 3.46 2.48 3.31
CA LEU A 18 4.64 1.61 3.22
C LEU A 18 5.95 2.32 3.49
N HIS A 19 6.08 3.56 3.02
CA HIS A 19 7.25 4.41 3.30
C HIS A 19 7.31 4.73 4.80
N THR A 20 6.20 5.15 5.39
CA THR A 20 6.09 5.44 6.84
C THR A 20 6.38 4.18 7.67
N ALA A 21 5.89 3.03 7.21
CA ALA A 21 6.13 1.72 7.82
C ALA A 21 7.53 1.13 7.53
N ARG A 22 8.40 1.82 6.76
CA ARG A 22 9.73 1.32 6.34
C ARG A 22 9.70 -0.10 5.76
N GLY A 23 8.69 -0.40 4.94
CA GLY A 23 8.52 -1.73 4.34
C GLY A 23 7.89 -2.79 5.26
N LYS A 24 7.41 -2.43 6.46
CA LYS A 24 6.62 -3.35 7.29
C LYS A 24 5.18 -3.43 6.79
N LYS A 25 4.81 -4.57 6.22
CA LYS A 25 3.45 -4.84 5.69
C LYS A 25 2.38 -4.68 6.78
N SER A 26 2.63 -5.19 7.98
CA SER A 26 1.68 -5.12 9.10
C SER A 26 1.51 -3.70 9.63
N GLU A 27 2.58 -2.93 9.71
CA GLU A 27 2.54 -1.53 10.15
C GLU A 27 1.83 -0.65 9.12
N ALA A 28 2.06 -0.89 7.81
CA ALA A 28 1.33 -0.23 6.75
C ALA A 28 -0.17 -0.59 6.73
N ALA A 29 -0.52 -1.86 6.96
CA ALA A 29 -1.91 -2.28 7.09
C ALA A 29 -2.61 -1.57 8.27
N ARG A 30 -1.90 -1.43 9.40
CA ARG A 30 -2.37 -0.72 10.59
C ARG A 30 -2.51 0.79 10.36
N LEU A 31 -1.59 1.40 9.62
CA LEU A 31 -1.66 2.82 9.22
C LEU A 31 -2.84 3.10 8.29
N LEU A 32 -3.14 2.19 7.37
CA LEU A 32 -4.27 2.28 6.46
C LEU A 32 -5.59 1.82 7.11
N LYS A 33 -5.54 1.27 8.33
CA LYS A 33 -6.68 0.60 9.00
C LYS A 33 -7.37 -0.45 8.13
N VAL A 34 -6.60 -1.12 7.28
CA VAL A 34 -7.08 -2.19 6.41
C VAL A 34 -6.54 -3.53 6.87
N ASP A 35 -7.27 -4.59 6.56
CA ASP A 35 -6.79 -5.94 6.82
C ASP A 35 -5.52 -6.23 6.01
N TYR A 36 -4.59 -6.96 6.63
CA TYR A 36 -3.34 -7.37 5.98
C TYR A 36 -3.61 -8.14 4.68
N LYS A 37 -4.64 -8.99 4.61
CA LYS A 37 -5.00 -9.72 3.39
C LYS A 37 -5.45 -8.78 2.27
N THR A 38 -6.23 -7.75 2.61
CA THR A 38 -6.67 -6.72 1.64
C THR A 38 -5.48 -5.94 1.10
N LEU A 39 -4.57 -5.52 1.98
CA LEU A 39 -3.33 -4.87 1.59
C LEU A 39 -2.49 -5.79 0.70
N HIS A 40 -2.35 -7.06 1.07
CA HIS A 40 -1.57 -8.05 0.33
C HIS A 40 -2.13 -8.29 -1.08
N LEU A 41 -3.46 -8.38 -1.22
CA LEU A 41 -4.12 -8.54 -2.52
C LEU A 41 -3.91 -7.31 -3.42
N LYS A 42 -4.06 -6.09 -2.86
CA LYS A 42 -3.78 -4.85 -3.58
C LYS A 42 -2.31 -4.76 -3.98
N MET A 43 -1.39 -5.06 -3.07
CA MET A 43 0.05 -5.11 -3.36
C MET A 43 0.40 -6.06 -4.50
N LYS A 44 -0.20 -7.26 -4.51
CA LYS A 44 0.00 -8.24 -5.59
C LYS A 44 -0.55 -7.72 -6.91
N ARG A 45 -1.72 -7.09 -6.90
CA ARG A 45 -2.38 -6.50 -8.09
C ARG A 45 -1.57 -5.34 -8.67
N TYR A 46 -1.03 -4.48 -7.81
CA TYR A 46 -0.22 -3.32 -8.21
C TYR A 46 1.28 -3.61 -8.31
N ARG A 47 1.70 -4.87 -8.08
CA ARG A 47 3.12 -5.29 -8.01
C ARG A 47 3.98 -4.41 -7.07
N ILE A 48 3.40 -3.97 -5.96
CA ILE A 48 4.08 -3.14 -4.96
C ILE A 48 4.77 -4.04 -3.95
N TYR A 49 6.11 -4.01 -3.95
CA TYR A 49 6.92 -4.77 -3.01
C TYR A 49 7.45 -3.88 -1.90
N THR A 50 7.31 -4.33 -0.67
CA THR A 50 7.88 -3.67 0.51
C THR A 50 9.41 -3.59 0.48
N LYS A 51 10.06 -4.51 -0.25
CA LYS A 51 11.51 -4.50 -0.46
C LYS A 51 12.00 -3.23 -1.17
N ASN A 52 11.14 -2.55 -1.95
CA ASN A 52 11.49 -1.29 -2.59
C ASN A 52 11.51 -0.10 -1.60
N PHE A 53 10.97 -0.27 -0.39
CA PHE A 53 10.91 0.74 0.65
C PHE A 53 11.86 0.46 1.84
N LEU A 54 12.65 -0.62 1.77
CA LEU A 54 13.81 -0.78 2.63
C LEU A 54 14.98 -0.03 1.98
N MET A 55 15.35 1.11 2.56
CA MET A 55 16.66 1.74 2.38
C MET A 55 17.23 2.01 3.77
#